data_AF-A0A2M7ZDF6-F1
#
_entry.id   AF-A0A2M7ZDF6-F1
#
_cell.length_a   1.000
_cell.length_b   1.000
_cell.length_c   1.000
_cell.angle_alpha   90.00
_cell.angle_beta   90.00
_cell.angle_gamma   90.00
#
_symmetry.space_group_name_H-M   'P 1'
#
loop_
_entity.id
_entity.type
_entity.pdbx_description
1 polymer ?
#
loop_
_entity_poly.entity_id
_entity_poly.type
_entity_poly.pdbx_seq_one_letter_code
_entity_poly.pdbx_strand_id
1 'polypeptide(L)' 'MENPVSIFDSKISELIAIGAAIGGNCLPCLRFHFAESIKNGCTIQEIEEAIKIGKIVKERPINDIYKLAEDLISREKERN' A
#
# COMPACT_ATOMS: atom_id res chain seq x y z
N MET A 1 -0.38 0.20 -26.40
CA MET A 1 0.26 1.13 -25.44
C MET A 1 1.73 0.75 -25.40
N GLU A 2 2.59 1.59 -25.96
CA GLU A 2 4.04 1.41 -25.83
C GLU A 2 4.37 1.43 -24.34
N ASN A 3 5.02 0.37 -23.87
CA ASN A 3 5.49 0.27 -22.50
C ASN A 3 6.95 0.78 -22.54
N PRO A 4 7.24 2.05 -22.22
CA PRO A 4 8.61 2.50 -22.15
C PRO A 4 9.31 1.60 -21.13
N VAL A 5 10.46 1.06 -21.52
CA VAL A 5 11.30 0.27 -20.62
C VAL A 5 11.40 1.03 -19.30
N SER A 6 10.91 0.43 -18.22
CA SER A 6 10.91 1.04 -16.89
C SER A 6 12.32 1.51 -16.57
N ILE A 7 12.46 2.75 -16.07
CA ILE A 7 13.74 3.26 -15.57
C ILE A 7 14.19 2.52 -14.30
N PHE A 8 13.25 1.86 -13.63
CA PHE A 8 13.54 1.00 -12.49
C PHE A 8 13.86 -0.41 -12.96
N ASP A 9 14.84 -1.03 -12.31
CA ASP A 9 15.06 -2.46 -12.48
C ASP A 9 13.85 -3.28 -11.99
N SER A 10 13.85 -4.57 -12.33
CA SER A 10 12.74 -5.47 -12.00
C SER A 10 12.52 -5.59 -10.49
N LYS A 11 13.59 -5.60 -9.68
CA LYS A 11 13.46 -5.69 -8.23
C LYS A 11 12.73 -4.49 -7.66
N ILE A 12 13.17 -3.28 -8.00
CA ILE A 12 12.56 -2.03 -7.54
C ILE A 12 11.11 -1.95 -8.01
N SER A 13 10.85 -2.31 -9.27
CA SER A 13 9.50 -2.29 -9.84
C SER A 13 8.54 -3.20 -9.07
N GLU A 14 8.97 -4.42 -8.73
CA GLU A 14 8.14 -5.37 -7.97
C GLU A 14 7.90 -4.92 -6.52
N LEU A 15 8.92 -4.36 -5.83
CA LEU A 15 8.76 -3.82 -4.48
C LEU A 15 7.78 -2.63 -4.44
N ILE A 16 7.85 -1.74 -5.43
CA ILE A 16 6.87 -0.65 -5.60
C ILE A 16 5.46 -1.23 -5.81
N ALA A 17 5.34 -2.27 -6.65
CA ALA A 17 4.06 -2.91 -6.94
C ALA A 17 3.45 -3.60 -5.71
N ILE A 18 4.26 -4.19 -4.83
CA ILE A 18 3.82 -4.72 -3.53
C ILE A 18 3.21 -3.62 -2.66
N GLY A 19 3.93 -2.52 -2.47
CA GLY A 19 3.45 -1.39 -1.67
C GLY A 19 2.15 -0.81 -2.23
N ALA A 20 2.08 -0.64 -3.56
CA ALA A 20 0.91 -0.15 -4.26
C ALA A 20 -0.29 -1.11 -4.14
N ALA A 21 -0.06 -2.43 -4.25
CA ALA A 21 -1.11 -3.43 -4.09
C ALA A 21 -1.74 -3.41 -2.69
N ILE A 22 -0.94 -3.19 -1.65
CA ILE A 22 -1.45 -3.03 -0.27
C ILE A 22 -2.22 -1.74 -0.11
N GLY A 23 -1.66 -0.60 -0.56
CA GLY A 23 -2.35 0.69 -0.51
C GLY A 23 -3.70 0.66 -1.25
N GLY A 24 -3.74 -0.02 -2.40
CA GLY A 24 -4.90 -0.18 -3.26
C GLY A 24 -5.83 -1.36 -2.93
N ASN A 25 -5.58 -2.14 -1.87
CA ASN A 25 -6.36 -3.34 -1.52
C ASN A 25 -6.48 -4.40 -2.66
N CYS A 26 -5.51 -4.50 -3.57
CA CYS A 26 -5.58 -5.43 -4.69
C CYS A 26 -4.98 -6.80 -4.34
N LEU A 27 -5.81 -7.71 -3.82
CA LEU A 27 -5.44 -9.09 -3.50
C LEU A 27 -4.76 -9.87 -4.65
N PRO A 28 -5.30 -9.90 -5.89
CA PRO A 28 -4.64 -10.60 -6.99
C PRO A 28 -3.30 -9.95 -7.36
N CYS A 29 -3.20 -8.62 -7.33
CA CYS A 29 -1.95 -7.90 -7.57
C CYS A 29 -0.88 -8.28 -6.52
N LEU A 30 -1.26 -8.30 -5.24
CA LEU A 30 -0.34 -8.65 -4.15
C LEU A 30 0.21 -10.07 -4.33
N ARG A 31 -0.63 -11.04 -4.68
CA ARG A 31 -0.19 -12.42 -4.95
C ARG A 31 0.78 -12.51 -6.12
N PHE A 32 0.46 -11.83 -7.21
CA PHE A 32 1.28 -11.83 -8.42
C PHE A 32 2.65 -11.19 -8.16
N HIS A 33 2.67 -9.96 -7.68
CA HIS A 33 3.91 -9.21 -7.44
C HIS A 33 4.76 -9.80 -6.32
N PHE A 34 4.17 -10.54 -5.37
CA PHE A 34 4.96 -11.28 -4.37
C PHE A 34 5.72 -12.43 -5.02
N ALA A 35 5.06 -13.21 -5.88
CA ALA A 35 5.72 -14.29 -6.61
C ALA A 35 6.81 -13.75 -7.54
N GLU A 36 6.55 -12.66 -8.26
CA GLU A 36 7.54 -12.03 -9.15
C GLU A 36 8.70 -11.38 -8.36
N SER A 37 8.45 -10.80 -7.19
CA SER A 37 9.52 -10.29 -6.31
C SER A 37 10.53 -11.38 -5.96
N ILE A 38 10.05 -12.58 -5.57
CA ILE A 38 10.92 -13.72 -5.26
C ILE A 38 11.72 -14.16 -6.49
N LYS A 39 11.07 -14.26 -7.66
CA LYS A 39 11.74 -14.65 -8.93
C LYS A 39 12.82 -13.65 -9.34
N ASN A 40 12.60 -12.36 -9.09
CA ASN A 40 13.54 -11.29 -9.41
C ASN A 40 14.64 -11.11 -8.35
N GLY A 41 14.68 -11.96 -7.31
CA GLY A 41 15.75 -11.95 -6.30
C GLY A 41 15.58 -10.89 -5.21
N CYS A 42 14.35 -10.43 -4.96
CA CYS A 42 14.06 -9.69 -3.74
C CYS A 42 14.21 -10.59 -2.52
N THR A 43 14.88 -10.08 -1.50
CA THR A 43 14.93 -10.69 -0.18
C THR A 43 13.59 -10.50 0.53
N ILE A 44 13.30 -11.36 1.50
CA ILE A 44 12.08 -11.24 2.31
C ILE A 44 12.06 -9.90 3.06
N GLN A 45 13.21 -9.41 3.52
CA GLN A 45 13.35 -8.14 4.23
C GLN A 45 12.99 -6.94 3.34
N GLU A 46 13.40 -6.95 2.06
CA GLU A 46 13.00 -5.91 1.10
C GLU A 46 11.48 -5.91 0.90
N ILE A 47 10.87 -7.10 0.79
CA ILE A 47 9.41 -7.25 0.63
C ILE A 47 8.69 -6.78 1.90
N GLU A 48 9.17 -7.15 3.09
CA GLU A 48 8.62 -6.72 4.38
C GLU A 48 8.62 -5.19 4.52
N GLU A 49 9.69 -4.51 4.09
CA GLU A 49 9.75 -3.05 4.12
C GLU A 49 8.75 -2.43 3.12
N ALA A 50 8.62 -2.99 1.91
CA ALA A 50 7.60 -2.55 0.96
C ALA A 50 6.16 -2.72 1.50
N ILE A 51 5.90 -3.85 2.18
CA ILE A 51 4.61 -4.12 2.85
C ILE A 51 4.34 -3.08 3.93
N LYS A 52 5.33 -2.80 4.78
CA LYS A 52 5.24 -1.82 5.85
C LYS A 52 4.96 -0.41 5.32
N ILE A 53 5.63 0.01 4.25
CA ILE A 53 5.35 1.30 3.58
C ILE A 53 3.92 1.33 3.06
N GLY A 54 3.50 0.28 2.34
CA GLY A 54 2.12 0.16 1.83
C GLY A 54 1.07 0.22 2.94
N LYS A 55 1.34 -0.42 4.08
CA LYS A 55 0.47 -0.40 5.27
C LYS A 55 0.36 1.00 5.87
N ILE A 56 1.47 1.73 6.01
CA ILE A 56 1.45 3.12 6.53
C ILE A 56 0.58 4.01 5.65
N VAL A 57 0.72 3.91 4.32
CA VAL A 57 -0.11 4.66 3.36
C VAL A 57 -1.58 4.24 3.48
N LYS A 58 -1.84 2.95 3.65
CA LYS A 58 -3.19 2.38 3.78
C LYS A 58 -3.91 2.82 5.07
N GLU A 59 -3.18 2.93 6.17
CA GLU A 59 -3.73 3.28 7.48
C GLU A 59 -4.15 4.74 7.58
N ARG A 60 -3.47 5.64 6.85
CA ARG A 60 -3.80 7.08 6.87
C ARG A 60 -5.28 7.38 6.59
N PRO A 61 -5.88 6.97 5.46
CA PRO A 61 -7.26 7.31 5.14
C PRO A 61 -8.26 6.70 6.14
N ILE A 62 -8.04 5.49 6.65
CA ILE A 62 -8.96 4.90 7.62
C ILE A 62 -8.91 5.63 8.97
N ASN A 63 -7.73 6.06 9.41
CA ASN A 63 -7.58 6.87 10.61
C ASN A 63 -8.25 8.24 10.47
N ASP A 64 -8.13 8.88 9.29
CA ASP A 64 -8.80 10.16 9.02
C ASP A 64 -10.34 10.00 9.04
N ILE A 65 -10.87 8.88 8.54
CA ILE A 65 -12.31 8.55 8.61
C ILE A 65 -12.77 8.39 10.06
N TYR A 66 -12.04 7.62 10.88
CA TYR A 66 -12.41 7.43 12.29
C TYR A 66 -12.36 8.73 13.07
N LYS A 67 -11.32 9.53 12.88
CA LYS A 67 -11.21 10.85 13.50
C LYS A 67 -12.40 11.74 13.12
N LEU A 68 -12.76 11.78 11.83
CA LEU A 68 -13.92 12.57 11.40
C LEU A 68 -15.21 12.08 12.05
N ALA A 69 -15.41 10.76 12.15
CA ALA A 69 -16.60 10.20 12.80
C ALA A 69 -16.68 10.60 14.29
N GLU A 70 -15.57 10.56 15.02
CA GLU A 70 -15.48 11.01 16.42
C GLU A 70 -15.75 12.50 16.56
N ASP A 71 -15.19 13.33 15.67
CA ASP A 71 -15.38 14.78 15.66
C ASP A 71 -16.86 15.14 15.42
N LEU A 72 -17.54 14.44 14.51
CA LEU A 72 -18.96 14.67 14.23
C LEU A 72 -19.86 14.34 15.44
N ILE A 73 -19.60 13.22 16.13
CA ILE A 73 -20.35 12.83 17.32
C ILE A 73 -20.13 13.85 18.45
N SER A 74 -18.88 14.28 18.65
CA SER A 74 -18.52 15.22 19.71
C SER A 74 -19.24 16.57 19.53
N ARG A 75 -19.24 17.09 18.30
CA ARG A 75 -19.94 18.34 17.96
C ARG A 75 -21.45 18.26 18.20
N GLU A 76 -22.07 17.13 17.92
CA GLU A 76 -23.52 16.98 18.14
C GLU A 76 -23.86 16.88 19.64
N LYS A 77 -22.98 16.29 20.46
CA LYS A 77 -23.14 16.29 21.92
C LYS A 77 -23.01 17.67 22.54
N GLU A 78 -22.15 18.54 22.00
CA GLU A 78 -21.96 19.92 22.48
C GLU A 78 -23.13 20.86 22.13
N ARG A 79 -23.95 20.49 21.14
CA ARG A 79 -25.12 21.28 20.69
C ARG A 79 -26.39 20.99 21.49
N ASN A 80 -26.44 19.87 22.20
CA ASN A 80 -27.59 19.41 22.99
C ASN A 80 -27.32 19.59 24.50
#